data_AF-A0A934MWQ7-F1
#
_entry.id   AF-A0A934MWQ7-F1
#
_cell.length_a   1.000
_cell.length_b   1.000
_cell.length_c   1.000
_cell.angle_alpha   90.00
_cell.angle_beta   90.00
_cell.angle_gamma   90.00
#
_symmetry.space_group_name_H-M   'P 1'
#
loop_
_entity.id
_entity.type
_entity.pdbx_description
1 polymer ?
#
loop_
_entity_poly.entity_id
_entity_poly.type
_entity_poly.pdbx_seq_one_letter_code
_entity_poly.pdbx_strand_id
1 'polypeptide(L)'
;MALTLQQRLCRFFKANTPPKKVVFIGIDYQCFTLSKSLLDNNLTSSQPIEITAFINDEPWANRTQVHGVTVYSPSEVSALINKYGVDLLVQIQGESITIADNIWEGILKTQVRVITLEQGQDLATQQQIIYDAMTKQTPS
;
A
#
# COMPACT_ATOMS: atom_id res chain seq x y z
N MET A 1 26.54 -34.52 15.92
CA MET A 1 25.18 -34.16 16.38
C MET A 1 24.28 -34.04 15.15
N ALA A 2 23.46 -35.05 14.90
CA ALA A 2 22.51 -35.03 13.79
C ALA A 2 21.26 -34.26 14.23
N LEU A 3 20.96 -33.14 13.55
CA LEU A 3 19.71 -32.41 13.73
C LEU A 3 18.55 -33.31 13.30
N THR A 4 17.55 -33.48 14.17
CA THR A 4 16.40 -34.35 13.95
C THR A 4 15.57 -33.88 12.76
N LEU A 5 15.02 -34.84 11.98
CA LEU A 5 14.22 -34.56 10.76
C LEU A 5 13.06 -33.57 11.02
N GLN A 6 12.52 -33.52 12.25
CA GLN A 6 11.49 -32.58 12.67
C GLN A 6 11.93 -31.11 12.56
N GLN A 7 13.19 -30.78 12.84
CA GLN A 7 13.69 -29.40 12.78
C GLN A 7 13.87 -28.89 11.34
N ARG A 8 13.92 -29.78 10.35
CA ARG A 8 13.99 -29.43 8.92
C ARG A 8 12.64 -29.10 8.30
N LEU A 9 11.55 -29.69 8.82
CA LEU A 9 10.20 -29.49 8.28
C LEU A 9 9.58 -28.15 8.72
N CYS A 10 9.91 -27.64 9.91
CA CYS A 10 9.37 -26.36 10.38
C CYS A 10 9.94 -25.12 9.66
N ARG A 11 11.03 -25.23 8.88
CA ARG A 11 11.55 -24.12 8.07
C ARG A 11 10.70 -23.80 6.84
N PHE A 12 9.86 -24.74 6.40
CA PHE A 12 9.01 -24.58 5.21
C PHE A 12 7.59 -24.14 5.53
N PHE A 13 7.20 -24.12 6.80
CA PHE A 13 5.93 -23.57 7.26
C PHE A 13 6.15 -22.20 7.90
N LYS A 14 6.72 -21.26 7.14
CA LYS A 14 6.54 -19.85 7.49
C LYS A 14 5.06 -19.59 7.27
N ALA A 15 4.29 -19.39 8.34
CA ALA A 15 2.90 -18.95 8.21
C ALA A 15 2.93 -17.71 7.32
N ASN A 16 2.34 -17.81 6.12
CA ASN A 16 2.31 -16.68 5.20
C ASN A 16 1.48 -15.60 5.86
N THR A 17 2.14 -14.54 6.32
CA THR A 17 1.47 -13.33 6.78
C THR A 17 0.53 -12.88 5.65
N PRO A 18 -0.77 -12.66 5.91
CA PRO A 18 -1.66 -12.17 4.88
C PRO A 18 -1.13 -10.83 4.33
N PRO A 19 -1.30 -10.55 3.03
CA PRO A 19 -0.82 -9.31 2.46
C PRO A 19 -1.50 -8.12 3.12
N LYS A 20 -0.74 -7.04 3.31
CA LYS A 20 -1.27 -5.75 3.74
C LYS A 20 -1.90 -5.06 2.54
N LYS A 21 -3.13 -4.60 2.70
CA LYS A 21 -3.90 -3.95 1.64
C LYS A 21 -3.58 -2.47 1.61
N VAL A 22 -3.10 -2.02 0.46
CA VAL A 22 -2.61 -0.66 0.26
C VAL A 22 -3.41 0.02 -0.83
N VAL A 23 -3.64 1.31 -0.67
CA VAL A 23 -4.10 2.22 -1.73
C VAL A 23 -3.04 3.29 -1.93
N PHE A 24 -2.73 3.58 -3.20
CA PHE A 24 -1.87 4.70 -3.57
C PHE A 24 -2.71 5.88 -4.06
N ILE A 25 -2.44 7.07 -3.55
CA ILE A 25 -2.86 8.34 -4.13
C ILE A 25 -1.73 8.78 -5.05
N GLY A 26 -1.98 8.70 -6.36
CA GLY A 26 -0.94 8.90 -7.36
C GLY A 26 -0.95 7.84 -8.44
N ILE A 27 -0.60 8.22 -9.66
CA ILE A 27 -0.12 7.30 -10.71
C ILE A 27 1.08 7.85 -11.47
N ASP A 28 1.78 8.81 -10.88
CA ASP A 28 2.96 9.40 -11.50
C ASP A 28 4.15 8.40 -11.55
N TYR A 29 5.29 8.85 -12.08
CA TYR A 29 6.45 7.98 -12.20
C TYR A 29 6.97 7.47 -10.84
N GLN A 30 6.94 8.30 -9.80
CA GLN A 30 7.44 7.93 -8.48
C GLN A 30 6.51 6.91 -7.84
N CYS A 31 5.21 7.14 -7.86
CA CYS A 31 4.20 6.17 -7.46
C CYS A 31 4.31 4.87 -8.25
N PHE A 32 4.49 4.94 -9.57
CA PHE A 32 4.63 3.77 -10.45
C PHE A 32 5.85 2.92 -10.09
N THR A 33 7.02 3.55 -9.93
CA THR A 33 8.28 2.84 -9.60
C THR A 33 8.26 2.28 -8.19
N LEU A 34 7.76 3.03 -7.22
CA LEU A 34 7.61 2.58 -5.84
C LEU A 34 6.66 1.38 -5.72
N SER A 35 5.45 1.50 -6.28
CA SER A 35 4.46 0.43 -6.27
C SER A 35 4.98 -0.84 -6.96
N LYS A 36 5.69 -0.70 -8.09
CA LYS A 36 6.33 -1.83 -8.76
C LYS A 36 7.34 -2.53 -7.87
N SER A 37 8.23 -1.75 -7.24
CA SER A 37 9.29 -2.30 -6.40
C SER A 37 8.74 -2.99 -5.15
N LEU A 38 7.65 -2.49 -4.56
CA LEU A 38 6.95 -3.17 -3.46
C LEU A 38 6.36 -4.51 -3.91
N LEU A 39 5.69 -4.55 -5.07
CA LEU A 39 5.10 -5.79 -5.60
C LEU A 39 6.16 -6.84 -5.94
N ASP A 40 7.28 -6.41 -6.53
CA ASP A 40 8.40 -7.32 -6.86
C ASP A 40 9.04 -7.90 -5.58
N ASN A 41 9.01 -7.17 -4.47
CA ASN A 41 9.51 -7.61 -3.16
C ASN A 41 8.57 -8.58 -2.42
N ASN A 42 7.34 -8.83 -2.91
CA ASN A 42 6.42 -9.76 -2.26
C ASN A 42 6.95 -11.20 -2.16
N LEU A 43 7.87 -11.59 -3.04
CA LEU A 43 8.47 -12.93 -3.04
C LEU A 43 9.48 -13.14 -1.88
N THR A 44 10.02 -12.07 -1.32
CA THR A 44 11.09 -12.11 -0.31
C THR A 44 10.71 -11.44 1.01
N SER A 45 9.72 -10.54 1.00
CA SER A 45 9.24 -9.82 2.18
C SER A 45 8.55 -10.75 3.20
N SER A 46 8.75 -10.48 4.49
CA SER A 46 7.97 -11.10 5.58
C SER A 46 6.54 -10.56 5.69
N GLN A 47 6.29 -9.41 5.07
CA GLN A 47 4.99 -8.75 5.00
C GLN A 47 4.68 -8.43 3.53
N PRO A 48 4.02 -9.34 2.81
CA PRO A 48 3.57 -9.08 1.45
C PRO A 48 2.56 -7.91 1.41
N ILE A 49 2.44 -7.30 0.24
CA ILE A 49 1.57 -6.16 -0.03
C ILE A 49 0.62 -6.52 -1.18
N GLU A 50 -0.65 -6.16 -1.00
CA GLU A 50 -1.66 -6.16 -2.05
C GLU A 50 -2.05 -4.70 -2.31
N ILE A 51 -1.74 -4.19 -3.51
CA ILE A 51 -2.23 -2.87 -3.92
C ILE A 51 -3.65 -3.05 -4.45
N THR A 52 -4.62 -2.48 -3.74
CA THR A 52 -6.05 -2.68 -4.00
C THR A 52 -6.65 -1.64 -4.96
N ALA A 53 -6.08 -0.45 -4.98
CA ALA A 53 -6.46 0.64 -5.88
C ALA A 53 -5.33 1.66 -6.03
N PHE A 54 -5.34 2.34 -7.18
CA PHE A 54 -4.69 3.62 -7.38
C PHE A 54 -5.75 4.71 -7.47
N ILE A 55 -5.42 5.93 -7.03
CA ILE A 55 -6.32 7.08 -7.05
C ILE A 55 -5.71 8.16 -7.91
N ASN A 56 -6.48 8.70 -8.84
CA ASN A 56 -6.09 9.84 -9.67
C ASN A 56 -7.32 10.71 -9.96
N ASP A 57 -7.16 12.03 -9.96
CA ASP A 57 -8.22 13.00 -10.24
C ASP A 57 -8.40 13.30 -11.74
N GLU A 58 -7.44 12.90 -12.59
CA GLU A 58 -7.57 12.99 -14.03
C GLU A 58 -8.72 12.12 -14.57
N PRO A 59 -9.75 12.70 -15.22
CA PRO A 59 -10.93 11.94 -15.63
C PRO A 59 -10.66 10.78 -16.61
N TRP A 60 -9.65 10.94 -17.47
CA TRP A 60 -9.25 9.90 -18.44
C TRP A 60 -8.50 8.73 -17.81
N ALA A 61 -7.96 8.89 -16.59
CA ALA A 61 -7.27 7.82 -15.89
C ALA A 61 -8.25 6.85 -15.20
N ASN A 62 -9.48 7.26 -14.93
CA ASN A 62 -10.45 6.44 -14.22
C ASN A 62 -10.71 5.11 -14.94
N ARG A 63 -10.71 4.01 -14.18
CA ARG A 63 -10.87 2.62 -14.65
C ARG A 63 -9.75 2.07 -15.53
N THR A 64 -8.69 2.83 -15.79
CA THR A 64 -7.45 2.28 -16.35
C THR A 64 -6.75 1.38 -15.33
N GLN A 65 -5.65 0.74 -15.74
CA GLN A 65 -4.88 -0.15 -14.87
C GLN A 65 -3.42 0.28 -14.75
N VAL A 66 -2.90 0.20 -13.53
CA VAL A 66 -1.47 0.32 -13.20
C VAL A 66 -1.06 -0.95 -12.48
N HIS A 67 -0.04 -1.65 -13.00
CA HIS A 67 0.40 -2.97 -12.50
C HIS A 67 -0.75 -3.99 -12.40
N GLY A 68 -1.75 -3.90 -13.28
CA GLY A 68 -2.96 -4.74 -13.26
C GLY A 68 -4.01 -4.34 -12.21
N VAL A 69 -3.80 -3.27 -11.46
CA VAL A 69 -4.72 -2.73 -10.45
C VAL A 69 -5.47 -1.52 -10.99
N THR A 70 -6.77 -1.44 -10.71
CA THR A 70 -7.63 -0.38 -11.24
C THR A 70 -7.34 0.99 -10.60
N VAL A 71 -7.37 2.03 -11.43
CA VAL A 71 -7.36 3.44 -11.04
C VAL A 71 -8.78 3.93 -10.81
N TYR A 72 -9.02 4.65 -9.71
CA TYR A 72 -10.32 5.18 -9.31
C TYR A 72 -10.24 6.69 -9.08
N SER A 73 -11.41 7.33 -9.07
CA SER A 73 -11.52 8.75 -8.71
C SER A 73 -11.34 8.98 -7.20
N PRO A 74 -10.91 10.18 -6.76
CA PRO A 74 -10.83 10.53 -5.34
C PRO A 74 -12.13 10.31 -4.58
N SER A 75 -13.28 10.54 -5.24
CA SER A 75 -14.60 10.38 -4.62
C SER A 75 -14.89 8.96 -4.12
N GLU A 76 -14.14 7.96 -4.59
CA GLU A 76 -14.35 6.55 -4.28
C GLU A 76 -13.46 6.05 -3.13
N VAL A 77 -12.45 6.81 -2.71
CA VAL A 77 -11.42 6.36 -1.76
C VAL A 77 -12.02 5.79 -0.47
N SER A 78 -12.93 6.53 0.16
CA SER A 78 -13.59 6.11 1.41
C SER A 78 -14.39 4.81 1.24
N ALA A 79 -15.06 4.63 0.10
CA ALA A 79 -15.81 3.41 -0.18
C ALA A 79 -14.87 2.23 -0.43
N LEU A 80 -13.76 2.44 -1.14
CA LEU A 80 -12.74 1.42 -1.40
C LEU A 80 -12.06 0.94 -0.11
N ILE A 81 -11.73 1.87 0.78
CA ILE A 81 -11.14 1.56 2.11
C ILE A 81 -12.06 0.60 2.86
N ASN A 82 -13.34 0.93 2.99
CA ASN A 82 -14.30 0.11 3.72
C ASN A 82 -14.57 -1.23 3.04
N LYS A 83 -14.72 -1.24 1.70
CA LYS A 83 -15.02 -2.44 0.92
C LYS A 83 -13.90 -3.48 1.01
N TYR A 84 -12.65 -3.03 0.89
CA TYR A 84 -11.51 -3.94 0.84
C TYR A 84 -10.81 -4.14 2.18
N GLY A 85 -11.12 -3.33 3.20
CA GLY A 85 -10.42 -3.35 4.48
C GLY A 85 -8.97 -2.90 4.31
N VAL A 86 -8.78 -1.73 3.71
CA VAL A 86 -7.44 -1.17 3.41
C VAL A 86 -6.71 -0.87 4.72
N ASP A 87 -5.47 -1.34 4.84
CA ASP A 87 -4.61 -1.11 6.00
C ASP A 87 -3.88 0.24 5.92
N LEU A 88 -3.46 0.63 4.72
CA LEU A 88 -2.60 1.78 4.49
C LEU A 88 -2.99 2.56 3.22
N LEU A 89 -3.07 3.87 3.37
CA LEU A 89 -3.17 4.84 2.29
C LEU A 89 -1.83 5.57 2.16
N VAL A 90 -1.24 5.53 0.97
CA VAL A 90 0.07 6.14 0.67
C VAL A 90 -0.15 7.32 -0.25
N GLN A 91 0.36 8.49 0.12
CA GLN A 91 0.49 9.64 -0.77
C GLN A 91 1.95 10.06 -0.85
N ILE A 92 2.35 10.67 -1.97
CA ILE A 92 3.66 11.29 -2.12
C ILE A 92 3.47 12.81 -2.17
N GLN A 93 4.25 13.54 -1.39
CA GLN A 93 4.19 14.99 -1.31
C GLN A 93 4.54 15.62 -2.66
N GLY A 94 3.81 16.66 -3.04
CA GLY A 94 4.03 17.36 -4.31
C GLY A 94 3.30 16.73 -5.49
N GLU A 95 2.70 15.55 -5.34
CA GLU A 95 1.75 15.04 -6.32
C GLU A 95 0.48 15.89 -6.33
N SER A 96 -0.01 16.21 -7.52
CA SER A 96 -1.05 17.25 -7.74
C SER A 96 -2.49 16.76 -7.50
N ILE A 97 -2.69 15.60 -6.87
CA ILE A 97 -4.03 15.05 -6.68
C ILE A 97 -4.78 15.86 -5.63
N THR A 98 -5.88 16.47 -6.05
CA THR A 98 -6.74 17.22 -5.15
C THR A 98 -7.86 16.33 -4.64
N ILE A 99 -7.79 15.95 -3.36
CA ILE A 99 -8.89 15.28 -2.66
C ILE A 99 -9.69 16.33 -1.88
N ALA A 100 -10.98 16.42 -2.14
CA ALA A 100 -11.87 17.37 -1.47
C ALA A 100 -12.02 17.08 0.03
N ASP A 101 -12.20 18.11 0.85
CA ASP A 101 -12.26 18.01 2.32
C ASP A 101 -13.30 17.00 2.82
N ASN A 102 -14.48 17.00 2.21
CA ASN A 102 -15.56 16.07 2.56
C ASN A 102 -15.17 14.60 2.30
N ILE A 103 -14.28 14.33 1.34
CA ILE A 103 -13.74 12.99 1.09
C ILE A 103 -12.67 12.66 2.13
N TRP A 104 -11.80 13.61 2.48
CA TRP A 104 -10.85 13.45 3.58
C TRP A 104 -11.52 13.16 4.92
N GLU A 105 -12.60 13.86 5.25
CA GLU A 105 -13.43 13.55 6.41
C GLU A 105 -13.96 12.11 6.40
N GLY A 106 -14.31 11.60 5.21
CA GLY A 106 -14.69 10.20 5.02
C GLY A 106 -13.55 9.23 5.32
N ILE A 107 -12.35 9.54 4.82
CA ILE A 107 -11.13 8.74 5.06
C ILE A 107 -10.77 8.72 6.54
N LEU A 108 -10.82 9.88 7.21
CA LEU A 108 -10.50 10.04 8.63
C LEU A 108 -11.49 9.31 9.57
N LYS A 109 -12.71 9.05 9.10
CA LYS A 109 -13.69 8.23 9.83
C LYS A 109 -13.41 6.72 9.73
N THR A 110 -12.48 6.32 8.86
CA THR A 110 -12.03 4.92 8.76
C THR A 110 -10.87 4.67 9.71
N GLN A 111 -10.48 3.40 9.88
CA GLN A 111 -9.29 3.01 10.63
C GLN A 111 -8.03 2.93 9.74
N VAL A 112 -8.09 3.43 8.50
CA VAL A 112 -6.94 3.37 7.59
C VAL A 112 -5.81 4.22 8.15
N ARG A 113 -4.58 3.69 8.06
CA ARG A 113 -3.41 4.51 8.31
C ARG A 113 -3.09 5.32 7.07
N VAL A 114 -2.80 6.61 7.23
CA VAL A 114 -2.35 7.46 6.12
C VAL A 114 -0.88 7.80 6.34
N ILE A 115 -0.06 7.65 5.30
CA ILE A 115 1.31 8.14 5.28
C ILE A 115 1.54 9.06 4.10
N THR A 116 2.37 10.08 4.32
CA THR A 116 2.86 10.99 3.28
C THR A 116 4.35 10.77 3.15
N LEU A 117 4.78 10.37 1.96
CA LEU A 117 6.19 10.26 1.60
C LEU A 117 6.67 11.61 1.09
N GLU A 118 7.90 11.99 1.41
CA GLU A 118 8.43 13.27 0.94
C GLU A 118 8.95 13.14 -0.49
N GLN A 119 8.83 14.23 -1.25
CA GLN A 119 9.43 14.32 -2.57
C GLN A 119 10.96 14.32 -2.43
N GLY A 120 11.65 13.50 -3.24
CA GLY A 120 13.12 13.43 -3.23
C GLY A 120 13.74 12.39 -2.28
N GLN A 121 12.93 11.69 -1.48
CA GLN A 121 13.37 10.46 -0.81
C GLN A 121 13.72 9.40 -1.85
N ASP A 122 14.83 8.68 -1.66
CA ASP A 122 15.17 7.58 -2.53
C ASP A 122 14.19 6.40 -2.36
N LEU A 123 14.13 5.54 -3.37
CA LEU A 123 13.20 4.42 -3.44
C LEU A 123 13.30 3.49 -2.21
N ALA A 124 14.51 3.19 -1.73
CA ALA A 124 14.70 2.27 -0.61
C ALA A 124 14.21 2.90 0.70
N THR A 125 14.45 4.19 0.90
CA THR A 125 13.91 4.95 2.04
C THR A 125 12.38 4.94 2.03
N GLN A 126 11.75 5.18 0.88
CA GLN A 126 10.29 5.16 0.77
C GLN A 126 9.70 3.77 1.07
N GLN A 127 10.34 2.71 0.57
CA GLN A 127 9.94 1.34 0.88
C GLN A 127 10.02 1.04 2.37
N GLN A 128 11.12 1.45 3.03
CA GLN A 128 11.28 1.22 4.46
C GLN A 128 10.18 1.93 5.27
N ILE A 129 9.85 3.18 4.92
CA ILE A 129 8.75 3.93 5.58
C ILE A 129 7.43 3.17 5.45
N ILE A 130 7.12 2.64 4.27
CA ILE A 130 5.90 1.84 4.04
C ILE A 130 5.88 0.59 4.92
N TYR A 131 6.98 -0.18 4.95
CA TYR A 131 7.06 -1.40 5.77
C TYR A 131 6.99 -1.10 7.27
N ASP A 132 7.63 -0.03 7.74
CA ASP A 132 7.55 0.41 9.13
C ASP A 132 6.13 0.85 9.50
N ALA A 133 5.43 1.53 8.59
CA ALA A 133 4.05 1.92 8.79
C ALA A 133 3.10 0.72 8.92
N MET A 134 3.41 -0.41 8.28
CA MET A 134 2.62 -1.64 8.34
C MET A 134 2.85 -2.48 9.62
N THR A 135 4.03 -2.36 10.23
CA THR A 135 4.42 -3.18 11.39
C THR A 135 4.04 -2.53 12.73
N LYS A 136 3.98 -1.20 12.80
CA LYS A 136 3.55 -0.49 14.01
C LYS A 136 2.05 -0.70 14.25
N GLN A 137 1.67 -1.57 15.18
CA GLN A 137 0.27 -1.73 15.62
C GLN A 137 -0.28 -0.37 16.09
N THR A 138 -1.50 -0.03 15.67
CA THR A 138 -2.23 1.12 16.20
C THR A 138 -2.50 0.84 17.69
N PRO A 139 -2.16 1.74 18.63
CA PRO A 139 -2.57 1.57 20.02
C PRO A 139 -4.11 1.57 20.06
N SER A 140 -4.63 0.53 20.70
CA SER A 140 -6.06 0.29 20.97
C SER A 140 -6.70 1.44 21.76
#